data_AF-A0A661T6S6-F1
#
_entry.id   AF-A0A661T6S6-F1
#
_cell.length_a   1.000
_cell.length_b   1.000
_cell.length_c   1.000
_cell.angle_alpha   90.00
_cell.angle_beta   90.00
_cell.angle_gamma   90.00
#
_symmetry.space_group_name_H-M   'P 1'
#
loop_
_entity.id
_entity.type
_entity.pdbx_description
1 polymer ?
#
loop_
_entity_poly.entity_id
_entity_poly.type
_entity_poly.pdbx_seq_one_letter_code
_entity_poly.pdbx_strand_id
1 'polypeptide(L)'
;MKNPYIGLDHGSGGEASRQLVEEIFLSRLGNDYLDRMDDSAVVVRDGQRLAMTTDSYVVTPIFFPGGNIGSLAVHGTVNDLSMQGARPRFLTLGLILEEGFSITDLERIVDGVAAASREAGIQIVAGDTKVVARG
;
A
#
# COMPACT_ATOMS: atom_id res chain seq x y z
N MET A 1 -18.54 -17.49 -1.32
CA MET A 1 -17.88 -17.65 0.00
C MET A 1 -18.81 -18.36 0.98
N LYS A 2 -18.25 -19.12 1.94
CA LYS A 2 -19.02 -19.89 2.94
C LYS A 2 -19.32 -19.12 4.25
N ASN A 3 -18.50 -18.12 4.59
CA ASN A 3 -18.68 -17.27 5.78
C ASN A 3 -19.29 -15.91 5.36
N PRO A 4 -20.38 -15.43 5.99
CA PRO A 4 -20.94 -14.12 5.69
C PRO A 4 -20.13 -12.93 6.26
N TYR A 5 -19.06 -13.17 7.03
CA TYR A 5 -18.24 -12.14 7.66
C TYR A 5 -16.78 -12.18 7.17
N ILE A 6 -16.14 -11.01 7.11
CA ILE A 6 -14.70 -10.88 6.85
C ILE A 6 -13.91 -11.39 8.07
N GLY A 7 -12.95 -12.26 7.82
CA GLY A 7 -12.01 -12.79 8.81
C GLY A 7 -10.55 -12.44 8.45
N LEU A 8 -9.63 -12.73 9.38
CA LEU A 8 -8.19 -12.45 9.18
C LEU A 8 -7.58 -13.23 8.01
N ASP A 9 -8.08 -14.43 7.73
CA ASP A 9 -7.66 -15.27 6.60
C ASP A 9 -7.86 -14.59 5.25
N HIS A 10 -8.89 -13.74 5.13
CA HIS A 10 -9.16 -12.95 3.93
C HIS A 10 -8.12 -11.84 3.67
N GLY A 11 -7.29 -11.49 4.66
CA GLY A 11 -6.18 -10.55 4.52
C GLY A 11 -4.78 -11.20 4.48
N SER A 12 -4.69 -12.53 4.42
CA SER A 12 -3.43 -13.26 4.54
C SER A 12 -2.63 -13.42 3.23
N GLY A 13 -3.22 -13.06 2.08
CA GLY A 13 -2.63 -13.28 0.75
C GLY A 13 -2.77 -14.73 0.25
N GLY A 14 -3.49 -15.58 0.98
CA GLY A 14 -3.76 -16.97 0.61
C GLY A 14 -5.03 -17.18 -0.22
N GLU A 15 -5.50 -18.42 -0.28
CA GLU A 15 -6.67 -18.82 -1.07
C GLU A 15 -7.96 -18.07 -0.69
N ALA A 16 -8.18 -17.83 0.62
CA ALA A 16 -9.33 -17.06 1.09
C ALA A 16 -9.27 -15.58 0.63
N SER A 17 -8.09 -14.96 0.60
CA SER A 17 -7.88 -13.62 0.04
C SER A 17 -8.18 -13.60 -1.46
N ARG A 18 -7.68 -14.60 -2.21
CA ARG A 18 -7.93 -14.71 -3.66
C ARG A 18 -9.43 -14.86 -3.95
N GLN A 19 -10.12 -15.73 -3.21
CA GLN A 19 -11.57 -15.92 -3.35
C GLN A 19 -12.35 -14.63 -3.05
N LEU A 20 -11.96 -13.87 -2.01
CA LEU A 20 -12.56 -12.57 -1.71
C LEU A 20 -12.41 -11.60 -2.88
N VAL A 21 -11.20 -11.52 -3.45
CA VAL A 21 -10.89 -10.64 -4.58
C VAL A 21 -11.72 -10.99 -5.81
N GLU A 22 -11.75 -12.27 -6.19
CA GLU A 22 -12.49 -12.73 -7.36
C GLU A 22 -14.01 -12.56 -7.20
N GLU A 23 -14.57 -13.06 -6.09
CA GLU A 23 -16.02 -13.13 -5.91
C GLU A 23 -16.66 -11.79 -5.54
N ILE A 24 -15.96 -10.90 -4.81
CA ILE A 24 -16.49 -9.59 -4.42
C ILE A 24 -16.00 -8.49 -5.35
N PHE A 25 -14.68 -8.29 -5.43
CA PHE A 25 -14.09 -7.11 -6.04
C PHE A 25 -14.09 -7.19 -7.57
N LEU A 26 -13.49 -8.23 -8.16
CA LEU A 26 -13.42 -8.39 -9.62
C LEU A 26 -14.80 -8.55 -10.25
N SER A 27 -15.72 -9.28 -9.61
CA SER A 27 -17.09 -9.44 -10.11
C SER A 27 -17.88 -8.13 -10.24
N ARG A 28 -17.44 -7.04 -9.58
CA ARG A 28 -18.11 -5.73 -9.57
C ARG A 28 -17.30 -4.60 -10.18
N LEU A 29 -15.97 -4.68 -10.08
CA LEU A 29 -15.03 -3.63 -10.47
C LEU A 29 -14.12 -4.05 -11.63
N GLY A 30 -14.20 -5.31 -12.05
CA GLY A 30 -13.36 -5.91 -13.09
C GLY A 30 -13.31 -5.09 -14.38
N ASN A 31 -12.12 -5.06 -14.96
CA ASN A 31 -11.77 -4.35 -16.17
C ASN A 31 -10.41 -4.84 -16.67
N ASP A 32 -10.02 -4.43 -17.88
CA ASP A 32 -8.79 -4.85 -18.55
C ASP A 32 -7.50 -4.69 -17.71
N TYR A 33 -7.50 -3.82 -16.70
CA TYR A 33 -6.37 -3.66 -15.77
C TYR A 33 -6.49 -4.59 -14.57
N LEU A 34 -7.61 -4.59 -13.86
CA LEU A 34 -7.79 -5.36 -12.62
C LEU A 34 -7.85 -6.87 -12.86
N ASP A 35 -8.38 -7.32 -14.01
CA ASP A 35 -8.54 -8.73 -14.34
C ASP A 35 -7.19 -9.47 -14.50
N ARG A 36 -6.09 -8.72 -14.59
CA ARG A 36 -4.72 -9.26 -14.67
C ARG A 36 -4.17 -9.70 -13.33
N MET A 37 -4.67 -9.12 -12.22
CA MET A 37 -4.21 -9.40 -10.86
C MET A 37 -2.68 -9.25 -10.66
N ASP A 38 -2.07 -8.31 -11.38
CA ASP A 38 -0.65 -7.95 -11.27
C ASP A 38 -0.44 -6.98 -10.07
N ASP A 39 0.80 -6.91 -9.52
CA ASP A 39 1.15 -6.01 -8.41
C ASP A 39 1.02 -4.50 -8.73
N SER A 40 0.92 -4.15 -10.02
CA SER A 40 0.55 -2.80 -10.45
C SER A 40 -0.10 -2.81 -11.83
N ALA A 41 -0.97 -1.84 -12.09
CA ALA A 41 -1.59 -1.64 -13.39
C ALA A 41 -0.68 -0.79 -14.29
N VAL A 42 -0.54 -1.18 -15.56
CA VAL A 42 0.12 -0.34 -16.58
C VAL A 42 -0.95 0.36 -17.43
N VAL A 43 -1.15 1.64 -17.17
CA VAL A 43 -2.07 2.49 -17.92
C VAL A 43 -1.35 3.07 -19.13
N VAL A 44 -1.91 2.84 -20.33
CA VAL A 44 -1.38 3.39 -21.58
C VAL A 44 -2.30 4.50 -22.08
N ARG A 45 -1.77 5.72 -22.17
CA ARG A 45 -2.54 6.88 -22.65
C ARG A 45 -1.62 7.85 -23.38
N ASP A 46 -2.07 8.34 -24.53
CA ASP A 46 -1.33 9.30 -25.37
C ASP A 46 0.12 8.85 -25.69
N GLY A 47 0.31 7.55 -25.90
CA GLY A 47 1.62 6.93 -26.16
C GLY A 47 2.53 6.79 -24.95
N GLN A 48 2.08 7.21 -23.76
CA GLN A 48 2.81 7.08 -22.50
C GLN A 48 2.33 5.84 -21.73
N ARG A 49 3.25 5.23 -20.97
CA ARG A 49 2.97 4.10 -20.08
C ARG A 49 3.22 4.53 -18.64
N LEU A 50 2.21 4.44 -17.80
CA LEU A 50 2.28 4.73 -16.37
C LEU A 50 1.98 3.47 -15.59
N ALA A 51 2.89 3.06 -14.71
CA ALA A 51 2.61 2.04 -13.71
C ALA A 51 1.95 2.69 -12.49
N MET A 52 0.90 2.06 -11.97
CA MET A 52 0.14 2.54 -10.81
C MET A 52 -0.16 1.37 -9.89
N THR A 53 0.19 1.53 -8.61
CA THR A 53 -0.13 0.57 -7.55
C THR A 53 -0.61 1.31 -6.31
N THR A 54 -1.18 0.56 -5.37
CA THR A 54 -1.51 1.00 -4.03
C THR A 54 -1.36 -0.17 -3.08
N ASP A 55 -0.91 0.13 -1.86
CA ASP A 55 -0.85 -0.86 -0.80
C ASP A 55 -1.13 -0.17 0.55
N SER A 56 -1.65 -0.93 1.50
CA SER A 56 -1.94 -0.47 2.86
C SER A 56 -1.14 -1.30 3.85
N TYR A 57 -0.34 -0.61 4.66
CA TYR A 57 0.60 -1.26 5.57
C TYR A 57 0.02 -1.29 6.97
N VAL A 58 -0.12 -2.49 7.54
CA VAL A 58 -0.71 -2.74 8.88
C VAL A 58 0.17 -3.63 9.76
N VAL A 59 1.48 -3.59 9.53
CA VAL A 59 2.46 -4.43 10.22
C VAL A 59 2.47 -4.17 11.73
N THR A 60 2.60 -5.24 12.52
CA THR A 60 2.78 -5.19 13.97
C THR A 60 3.95 -6.08 14.37
N PRO A 61 4.95 -5.59 15.13
CA PRO A 61 5.07 -4.20 15.63
C PRO A 61 5.36 -3.19 14.52
N ILE A 62 5.02 -1.91 14.75
CA ILE A 62 5.27 -0.82 13.78
C ILE A 62 6.75 -0.40 13.69
N PHE A 63 7.56 -0.80 14.67
CA PHE A 63 9.03 -0.71 14.66
C PHE A 63 9.60 -2.12 14.79
N PHE A 64 10.54 -2.49 13.93
CA PHE A 64 11.11 -3.84 13.87
C PHE A 64 12.60 -3.78 13.50
N PRO A 65 13.36 -4.87 13.70
CA PRO A 65 14.75 -4.93 13.26
C PRO A 65 14.86 -4.63 11.76
N GLY A 66 15.61 -3.58 11.41
CA GLY A 66 15.81 -3.17 10.02
C GLY A 66 14.87 -2.08 9.49
N GLY A 67 13.86 -1.64 10.25
CA GLY A 67 13.00 -0.54 9.79
C GLY A 67 11.78 -0.24 10.65
N ASN A 68 10.87 0.51 10.05
CA ASN A 68 9.55 0.80 10.61
C ASN A 68 8.48 0.76 9.51
N ILE A 69 7.21 0.83 9.91
CA ILE A 69 6.05 0.84 9.02
C ILE A 69 6.15 1.90 7.91
N GLY A 70 6.76 3.04 8.18
CA GLY A 70 6.98 4.11 7.20
C GLY A 70 7.98 3.73 6.11
N SER A 71 9.15 3.22 6.49
CA SER A 71 10.14 2.72 5.52
C SER A 71 9.60 1.52 4.72
N LEU A 72 8.83 0.63 5.37
CA LEU A 72 8.17 -0.49 4.70
C LEU A 72 7.17 0.00 3.66
N ALA A 73 6.39 1.02 4.00
CA ALA A 73 5.39 1.57 3.10
C ALA A 73 6.01 2.12 1.81
N VAL A 74 7.15 2.80 1.92
CA VAL A 74 7.88 3.28 0.74
C VAL A 74 8.47 2.12 -0.06
N HIS A 75 9.21 1.23 0.58
CA HIS A 75 9.90 0.14 -0.12
C HIS A 75 8.94 -0.84 -0.79
N GLY A 76 7.85 -1.22 -0.13
CA GLY A 76 6.83 -2.09 -0.70
C GLY A 76 6.25 -1.51 -1.99
N THR A 77 5.74 -0.27 -1.92
CA THR A 77 5.12 0.38 -3.08
C THR A 77 6.13 0.65 -4.21
N VAL A 78 7.39 0.98 -3.87
CA VAL A 78 8.48 1.12 -4.85
C VAL A 78 8.80 -0.22 -5.53
N ASN A 79 8.80 -1.31 -4.78
CA ASN A 79 9.07 -2.65 -5.30
C ASN A 79 7.97 -3.08 -6.28
N ASP A 80 6.70 -2.91 -5.93
CA ASP A 80 5.56 -3.26 -6.81
C ASP A 80 5.63 -2.55 -8.17
N LEU A 81 5.94 -1.25 -8.15
CA LEU A 81 6.17 -0.48 -9.39
C LEU A 81 7.39 -1.00 -10.16
N SER A 82 8.48 -1.33 -9.46
CA SER A 82 9.72 -1.81 -10.07
C SER A 82 9.58 -3.19 -10.69
N MET A 83 8.75 -4.07 -10.13
CA MET A 83 8.48 -5.41 -10.67
C MET A 83 7.82 -5.35 -12.05
N GLN A 84 7.05 -4.30 -12.35
CA GLN A 84 6.51 -4.04 -13.70
C GLN A 84 7.52 -3.38 -14.67
N GLY A 85 8.79 -3.27 -14.27
CA GLY A 85 9.84 -2.61 -15.03
C GLY A 85 9.67 -1.08 -15.12
N ALA A 86 8.83 -0.49 -14.27
CA ALA A 86 8.67 0.95 -14.20
C ALA A 86 9.86 1.59 -13.49
N ARG A 87 10.04 2.90 -13.71
CA ARG A 87 10.92 3.72 -12.88
C ARG A 87 10.05 4.52 -11.90
N PRO A 88 9.99 4.15 -10.62
CA PRO A 88 9.24 4.90 -9.62
C PRO A 88 9.69 6.37 -9.59
N ARG A 89 8.74 7.28 -9.45
CA ARG A 89 9.01 8.74 -9.40
C ARG A 89 8.31 9.40 -8.24
N PHE A 90 7.03 9.05 -8.05
CA PHE A 90 6.14 9.73 -7.13
C PHE A 90 5.33 8.70 -6.36
N LEU A 91 5.10 8.98 -5.08
CA LEU A 91 4.15 8.28 -4.24
C LEU A 91 3.20 9.29 -3.58
N THR A 92 2.05 8.80 -3.14
CA THR A 92 1.17 9.52 -2.20
C THR A 92 1.24 8.84 -0.84
N LEU A 93 1.08 9.59 0.26
CA LEU A 93 1.10 9.05 1.62
C LEU A 93 -0.21 9.33 2.36
N GLY A 94 -1.02 8.30 2.57
CA GLY A 94 -2.21 8.35 3.44
C GLY A 94 -1.89 7.79 4.82
N LEU A 95 -2.24 8.51 5.88
CA LEU A 95 -2.05 8.09 7.27
C LEU A 95 -3.38 8.01 8.01
N ILE A 96 -3.64 6.88 8.65
CA ILE A 96 -4.71 6.70 9.63
C ILE A 96 -4.03 6.50 10.98
N LEU A 97 -4.24 7.45 11.89
CA LEU A 97 -3.61 7.49 13.22
C LEU A 97 -4.66 7.25 14.30
N GLU A 98 -4.29 6.55 15.35
CA GLU A 98 -5.15 6.36 16.52
C GLU A 98 -5.04 7.57 17.47
N GLU A 99 -6.15 7.96 18.09
CA GLU A 99 -6.15 8.94 19.17
C GLU A 99 -5.19 8.53 20.30
N GLY A 100 -4.31 9.46 20.69
CA GLY A 100 -3.29 9.22 21.71
C GLY A 100 -2.00 8.59 21.19
N PHE A 101 -1.86 8.39 19.87
CA PHE A 101 -0.60 7.95 19.27
C PHE A 101 0.54 8.94 19.55
N SER A 102 1.72 8.40 19.86
CA SER A 102 2.91 9.18 20.22
C SER A 102 3.39 10.03 19.06
N ILE A 103 3.46 11.36 19.26
CA ILE A 103 4.04 12.27 18.27
C ILE A 103 5.50 11.91 17.98
N THR A 104 6.27 11.53 19.01
CA THR A 104 7.67 11.11 18.82
C THR A 104 7.78 9.85 17.96
N ASP A 105 6.84 8.91 18.08
CA ASP A 105 6.85 7.74 17.20
C ASP A 105 6.38 8.08 15.79
N LEU A 106 5.42 9.00 15.64
CA LEU A 106 5.03 9.53 14.33
C LEU A 106 6.20 10.20 13.62
N GLU A 107 6.97 11.05 14.33
CA GLU A 107 8.19 11.68 13.80
C GLU A 107 9.17 10.62 13.29
N ARG A 108 9.44 9.57 14.08
CA ARG A 108 10.33 8.46 13.69
C ARG A 108 9.83 7.69 12.46
N ILE A 109 8.52 7.51 12.33
CA ILE A 109 7.91 6.88 11.16
C ILE A 109 8.09 7.77 9.92
N VAL A 110 7.80 9.06 10.03
CA VAL A 110 7.94 10.03 8.93
C VAL A 110 9.41 10.20 8.52
N ASP A 111 10.34 10.17 9.47
CA ASP A 111 11.78 10.14 9.18
C ASP A 111 12.18 8.89 8.38
N GLY A 112 11.58 7.73 8.72
CA GLY A 112 11.74 6.49 7.96
C GLY A 112 11.22 6.59 6.53
N VAL A 113 10.02 7.17 6.34
CA VAL A 113 9.47 7.48 5.01
C VAL A 113 10.42 8.39 4.23
N ALA A 114 10.90 9.46 4.86
CA ALA A 114 11.75 10.45 4.22
C ALA A 114 13.11 9.85 3.81
N ALA A 115 13.72 9.02 4.66
CA ALA A 115 14.96 8.32 4.36
C ALA A 115 14.81 7.34 3.20
N ALA A 116 13.80 6.46 3.26
CA ALA A 116 13.50 5.49 2.21
C ALA A 116 13.17 6.17 0.87
N SER A 117 12.44 7.28 0.90
CA SER A 117 12.10 8.07 -0.30
C SER A 117 13.35 8.63 -0.97
N ARG A 118 14.29 9.17 -0.18
CA ARG A 118 15.58 9.68 -0.69
C ARG A 118 16.43 8.56 -1.26
N GLU A 119 16.51 7.42 -0.58
CA GLU A 119 17.26 6.25 -1.04
C GLU A 119 16.73 5.72 -2.38
N ALA A 120 15.41 5.60 -2.51
CA ALA A 120 14.75 5.16 -3.74
C ALA A 120 14.74 6.24 -4.85
N GLY A 121 15.13 7.48 -4.56
CA GLY A 121 15.10 8.59 -5.51
C GLY A 121 13.70 8.99 -5.96
N ILE A 122 12.70 8.87 -5.08
CA ILE A 122 11.29 9.23 -5.31
C ILE A 122 10.86 10.42 -4.45
N GLN A 123 9.71 10.99 -4.76
CA GLN A 123 9.09 12.06 -3.97
C GLN A 123 7.69 11.66 -3.49
N ILE A 124 7.38 11.98 -2.23
CA ILE A 124 5.98 12.00 -1.76
C ILE A 124 5.35 13.30 -2.26
N VAL A 125 4.35 13.22 -3.14
CA VAL A 125 3.79 14.40 -3.85
C VAL A 125 2.38 14.79 -3.39
N ALA A 126 1.69 13.91 -2.68
CA ALA A 126 0.40 14.22 -2.06
C ALA A 126 0.22 13.34 -0.81
N GLY A 127 -0.71 13.71 0.07
CA GLY A 127 -1.04 12.90 1.22
C GLY A 127 -2.36 13.28 1.87
N ASP A 128 -2.81 12.40 2.75
CA ASP A 128 -3.97 12.62 3.61
C ASP A 128 -3.67 12.15 5.03
N THR A 129 -4.31 12.75 6.02
CA THR A 129 -4.21 12.31 7.41
C THR A 129 -5.59 12.28 8.04
N LYS A 130 -5.87 11.18 8.74
CA LYS A 130 -7.10 10.96 9.51
C LYS A 130 -6.72 10.45 10.88
N VAL A 131 -7.44 10.93 11.89
CA VAL A 131 -7.31 10.45 13.27
C VAL A 131 -8.62 9.76 13.63
N VAL A 132 -8.53 8.51 14.08
CA VAL A 132 -9.67 7.70 14.55
C VAL A 132 -9.68 7.64 16.07
N ALA A 133 -10.85 7.41 16.65
CA ALA A 133 -10.96 7.14 18.08
C ALA A 133 -10.17 5.89 18.46
N ARG A 134 -9.69 5.86 19.70
CA ARG A 134 -9.02 4.70 20.27
C ARG A 134 -9.96 3.48 20.30
N GLY A 135 -9.52 2.31 19.82
CA GLY A 135 -10.40 1.13 19.72
C GLY A 135 -9.80 -0.11 19.11
#